data_AF-A0AA85KJ33-F1
#
_entry.id   AF-A0AA85KJ33-F1
#
_cell.length_a   1.000
_cell.length_b   1.000
_cell.length_c   1.000
_cell.angle_alpha   90.00
_cell.angle_beta   90.00
_cell.angle_gamma   90.00
#
_symmetry.space_group_name_H-M   'P 1'
#
loop_
_entity.id
_entity.type
_entity.pdbx_description
1 polymer ?
#
loop_
_entity_poly.entity_id
_entity_poly.type
_entity_poly.pdbx_seq_one_letter_code
_entity_poly.pdbx_strand_id
1 'polypeptide(L)'
;MPRPNSAQSEQEDNTDLLMMEEYERLSNQLRILQNERQKQNEEFNVKLGKYKKATEMLEKENEEIKCLLTLVDSEQNRKQDLKCIEQLKQILQEQDNLQLQTDELKTYGKRLDNETRKIEKLIQEKQQIRKIQARKEIEAVELKVQVEKKLIVMENNLHEKNMKFCETLAYNNKIRHEIERARNERNIYYSIQQKLKDKLTHLNKLKLKLIQHATITYDQRTDAKNKSNALKEKNDKDTAAFEIEIKDLQRIIDHNDKLRKFMTIKADERNEWKQQAETRRRKYGSTGEIARQQRSKKIQEYESAINQLQTITGKTDIDNMTRYYKRNEDDNFTLFKYVTELNNQIECLNDNIASIEKTMKEYHEEQKIVEKQRNDKMNELKMQTDSDKEAANTAESRATHIHTLLDQIKAEIKQLAIKLGCDLSRIIGMLGGDGDQITERNLMLYLSVLEQKVDELLSVKCYAQTKGHGDELSTDEMKIIMAPSFTETLKSNRDTSLTLPSLMDEDDTNEDNDDEAQVSLRPLSQAEIISRVTRQLQKLEMKRDSSLHPTKIFNSRVSSPSRRSKVRA
;
A
#
# COMPACT_ATOMS: atom_id res chain seq x y z
N MET A 1 42.61 91.13 -161.76
CA MET A 1 43.54 90.74 -162.85
C MET A 1 42.74 89.93 -163.88
N PRO A 2 42.99 90.01 -165.19
CA PRO A 2 42.90 91.20 -166.06
C PRO A 2 42.22 90.90 -167.44
N ARG A 3 42.19 91.96 -168.27
CA ARG A 3 41.87 92.19 -169.72
C ARG A 3 42.58 91.20 -170.71
N PRO A 4 42.48 91.28 -172.09
CA PRO A 4 42.12 92.45 -172.95
C PRO A 4 41.49 92.28 -174.38
N ASN A 5 40.95 93.42 -174.85
CA ASN A 5 40.99 94.15 -176.15
C ASN A 5 40.98 93.52 -177.57
N SER A 6 40.31 94.30 -178.45
CA SER A 6 40.73 94.90 -179.76
C SER A 6 39.96 94.39 -181.00
N ALA A 7 39.14 95.23 -181.67
CA ALA A 7 39.41 96.06 -182.89
C ALA A 7 39.35 95.22 -184.20
N GLN A 8 38.98 95.64 -185.41
CA GLN A 8 38.45 96.85 -186.09
C GLN A 8 38.17 96.40 -187.56
N SER A 9 37.25 97.07 -188.30
CA SER A 9 37.20 97.25 -189.79
C SER A 9 37.17 95.97 -190.68
N GLU A 10 36.62 95.90 -191.90
CA GLU A 10 35.93 96.78 -192.84
C GLU A 10 35.31 95.91 -193.95
N GLN A 11 34.22 96.44 -194.52
CA GLN A 11 33.77 96.41 -195.91
C GLN A 11 33.85 95.14 -196.80
N GLU A 12 32.64 94.85 -197.29
CA GLU A 12 32.24 94.68 -198.70
C GLU A 12 32.18 93.28 -199.32
N ASP A 13 30.94 93.00 -199.76
CA ASP A 13 30.44 92.07 -200.76
C ASP A 13 30.57 90.56 -200.53
N ASN A 14 29.53 89.94 -199.95
CA ASN A 14 28.55 89.17 -200.74
C ASN A 14 27.41 88.63 -199.88
N THR A 15 26.16 88.93 -200.27
CA THR A 15 24.99 88.99 -199.39
C THR A 15 24.14 87.73 -199.21
N ASP A 16 24.15 86.67 -200.01
CA ASP A 16 22.90 85.87 -200.12
C ASP A 16 22.94 84.33 -199.90
N LEU A 17 24.03 83.70 -199.43
CA LEU A 17 24.09 82.21 -199.40
C LEU A 17 24.31 81.49 -198.06
N LEU A 18 24.62 82.17 -196.94
CA LEU A 18 24.88 81.48 -195.64
C LEU A 18 23.85 81.76 -194.53
N MET A 19 22.99 82.78 -194.68
CA MET A 19 21.86 83.05 -193.77
C MET A 19 20.87 81.87 -193.63
N MET A 20 20.88 80.93 -194.58
CA MET A 20 20.01 79.75 -194.54
C MET A 20 20.49 78.70 -193.52
N GLU A 21 21.80 78.64 -193.24
CA GLU A 21 22.39 77.67 -192.31
C GLU A 21 22.25 78.10 -190.83
N GLU A 22 22.20 79.41 -190.54
CA GLU A 22 21.93 79.91 -189.19
C GLU A 22 20.46 79.77 -188.77
N TYR A 23 19.51 79.82 -189.71
CA TYR A 23 18.07 79.73 -189.39
C TYR A 23 17.66 78.33 -188.89
N GLU A 24 18.21 77.26 -189.47
CA GLU A 24 17.95 75.88 -189.02
C GLU A 24 18.56 75.59 -187.64
N ARG A 25 19.69 76.22 -187.31
CA ARG A 25 20.34 76.04 -186.01
C ARG A 25 19.56 76.71 -184.87
N LEU A 26 19.03 77.91 -185.11
CA LEU A 26 18.23 78.64 -184.12
C LEU A 26 16.85 77.98 -183.86
N SER A 27 16.22 77.41 -184.89
CA SER A 27 14.92 76.71 -184.76
C SER A 27 15.01 75.45 -183.89
N ASN A 28 16.07 74.65 -184.05
CA ASN A 28 16.30 73.47 -183.21
C ASN A 28 16.61 73.85 -181.74
N GLN A 29 17.24 75.00 -181.49
CA GLN A 29 17.57 75.46 -180.14
C GLN A 29 16.34 75.90 -179.34
N LEU A 30 15.33 76.50 -179.99
CA LEU A 30 14.06 76.87 -179.35
C LEU A 30 13.22 75.65 -178.94
N ARG A 31 13.23 74.57 -179.72
CA ARG A 31 12.45 73.35 -179.41
C ARG A 31 12.98 72.60 -178.19
N ILE A 32 14.30 72.55 -178.01
CA ILE A 32 14.94 71.88 -176.87
C ILE A 32 14.65 72.63 -175.57
N LEU A 33 14.80 73.97 -175.58
CA LEU A 33 14.51 74.81 -174.41
C LEU A 33 13.04 74.77 -173.97
N GLN A 34 12.10 74.67 -174.93
CA GLN A 34 10.68 74.58 -174.60
C GLN A 34 10.31 73.25 -173.94
N ASN A 35 10.91 72.14 -174.39
CA ASN A 35 10.75 70.82 -173.77
C ASN A 35 11.39 70.74 -172.37
N GLU A 36 12.56 71.35 -172.15
CA GLU A 36 13.19 71.38 -170.82
C GLU A 36 12.37 72.19 -169.81
N ARG A 37 11.82 73.34 -170.23
CA ARG A 37 10.95 74.15 -169.38
C ARG A 37 9.67 73.40 -168.97
N GLN A 38 9.09 72.60 -169.87
CA GLN A 38 7.88 71.84 -169.59
C GLN A 38 8.17 70.70 -168.59
N LYS A 39 9.30 70.01 -168.75
CA LYS A 39 9.75 68.94 -167.85
C LYS A 39 10.02 69.43 -166.43
N GLN A 40 10.67 70.59 -166.26
CA GLN A 40 10.91 71.16 -164.93
C GLN A 40 9.61 71.57 -164.22
N ASN A 41 8.62 72.05 -164.96
CA ASN A 41 7.34 72.46 -164.38
C ASN A 41 6.49 71.24 -163.95
N GLU A 42 6.53 70.15 -164.71
CA GLU A 42 5.92 68.87 -164.30
C GLU A 42 6.63 68.29 -163.06
N GLU A 43 7.96 68.28 -163.02
CA GLU A 43 8.71 67.83 -161.85
C GLU A 43 8.41 68.67 -160.60
N PHE A 44 8.26 69.99 -160.73
CA PHE A 44 7.87 70.87 -159.62
C PHE A 44 6.46 70.55 -159.10
N ASN A 45 5.48 70.39 -159.99
CA ASN A 45 4.11 70.07 -159.61
C ASN A 45 3.98 68.68 -158.95
N VAL A 46 4.73 67.68 -159.42
CA VAL A 46 4.76 66.35 -158.79
C VAL A 46 5.37 66.41 -157.39
N LYS A 47 6.46 67.17 -157.20
CA LYS A 47 7.06 67.37 -155.87
C LYS A 47 6.11 68.12 -154.94
N LEU A 48 5.45 69.18 -155.40
CA LEU A 48 4.49 69.94 -154.61
C LEU A 48 3.28 69.09 -154.20
N GLY A 49 2.79 68.22 -155.08
CA GLY A 49 1.73 67.27 -154.76
C GLY A 49 2.12 66.23 -153.71
N LYS A 50 3.39 65.76 -153.72
CA LYS A 50 3.92 64.85 -152.69
C LYS A 50 4.03 65.55 -151.32
N TYR A 51 4.53 66.78 -151.28
CA TYR A 51 4.62 67.53 -150.02
C TYR A 51 3.23 67.81 -149.42
N LYS A 52 2.24 68.21 -150.24
CA LYS A 52 0.87 68.42 -149.76
C LYS A 52 0.21 67.16 -149.19
N LYS A 53 0.38 66.01 -149.85
CA LYS A 53 -0.14 64.72 -149.35
C LYS A 53 0.52 64.30 -148.04
N ALA A 54 1.82 64.54 -147.88
CA ALA A 54 2.54 64.23 -146.65
C ALA A 54 2.07 65.10 -145.47
N THR A 55 1.81 66.39 -145.69
CA THR A 55 1.24 67.27 -144.67
C THR A 55 -0.18 66.86 -144.27
N GLU A 56 -1.06 66.49 -145.21
CA GLU A 56 -2.41 66.02 -144.87
C GLU A 56 -2.40 64.72 -144.06
N MET A 57 -1.48 63.79 -144.35
CA MET A 57 -1.33 62.56 -143.57
C MET A 57 -0.88 62.85 -142.13
N LEU A 58 0.13 63.71 -141.96
CA LEU A 58 0.65 64.09 -140.64
C LEU A 58 -0.38 64.88 -139.83
N GLU A 59 -1.19 65.73 -140.46
CA GLU A 59 -2.29 66.43 -139.78
C GLU A 59 -3.36 65.45 -139.28
N LYS A 60 -3.74 64.45 -140.09
CA LYS A 60 -4.67 63.39 -139.66
C LYS A 60 -4.12 62.55 -138.52
N GLU A 61 -2.85 62.14 -138.58
CA GLU A 61 -2.22 61.41 -137.47
C GLU A 61 -2.17 62.25 -136.18
N ASN A 62 -1.91 63.56 -136.31
CA ASN A 62 -1.88 64.46 -135.16
C ASN A 62 -3.29 64.68 -134.57
N GLU A 63 -4.33 64.70 -135.40
CA GLU A 63 -5.73 64.69 -134.95
C GLU A 63 -6.11 63.38 -134.25
N GLU A 64 -5.69 62.22 -134.78
CA GLU A 64 -5.93 60.91 -134.16
C GLU A 64 -5.24 60.79 -132.80
N ILE A 65 -3.97 61.20 -132.69
CA ILE A 65 -3.22 61.18 -131.42
C ILE A 65 -3.87 62.11 -130.39
N LYS A 66 -4.29 63.31 -130.79
CA LYS A 66 -5.02 64.22 -129.90
C LYS A 66 -6.34 63.60 -129.42
N CYS A 67 -7.08 62.94 -130.30
CA CYS A 67 -8.31 62.24 -129.96
C CYS A 67 -8.06 61.13 -128.92
N LEU A 68 -7.03 60.29 -129.13
CA LEU A 68 -6.64 59.25 -128.18
C LEU A 68 -6.21 59.82 -126.83
N LEU A 69 -5.44 60.91 -126.83
CA LEU A 69 -5.02 61.58 -125.59
C LEU A 69 -6.24 62.07 -124.80
N THR A 70 -7.24 62.66 -125.48
CA THR A 70 -8.49 63.10 -124.83
C THR A 70 -9.36 61.94 -124.32
N LEU A 71 -9.28 60.76 -124.94
CA LEU A 71 -9.97 59.55 -124.47
C LEU A 71 -9.32 58.95 -123.23
N VAL A 72 -7.98 58.95 -123.17
CA VAL A 72 -7.22 58.51 -121.98
C VAL A 72 -7.41 59.51 -120.83
N ASP A 73 -7.32 60.81 -121.12
CA ASP A 73 -7.58 61.89 -120.16
C ASP A 73 -9.07 62.15 -119.94
N SER A 74 -9.96 61.31 -120.48
CA SER A 74 -11.39 61.42 -120.27
C SER A 74 -11.70 61.35 -118.78
N GLU A 75 -12.55 62.26 -118.31
CA GLU A 75 -12.94 62.33 -116.90
C GLU A 75 -13.49 61.00 -116.37
N GLN A 76 -14.09 60.17 -117.22
CA GLN A 76 -14.64 58.89 -116.84
C GLN A 76 -13.56 57.85 -116.48
N ASN A 77 -12.48 57.77 -117.27
CA ASN A 77 -11.37 56.85 -116.98
C ASN A 77 -10.63 57.28 -115.72
N ARG A 78 -10.38 58.59 -115.56
CA ARG A 78 -9.77 59.14 -114.35
C ARG A 78 -10.60 58.88 -113.09
N LYS A 79 -11.94 58.91 -113.20
CA LYS A 79 -12.85 58.51 -112.10
C LYS A 79 -12.81 57.02 -111.81
N GLN A 80 -12.66 56.15 -112.81
CA GLN A 80 -12.50 54.71 -112.60
C GLN A 80 -11.17 54.38 -111.94
N ASP A 81 -10.07 55.00 -112.37
CA ASP A 81 -8.76 54.83 -111.75
C ASP A 81 -8.76 55.29 -110.29
N LEU A 82 -9.40 56.43 -109.99
CA LEU A 82 -9.57 56.89 -108.60
C LEU A 82 -10.36 55.90 -107.75
N LYS A 83 -11.44 55.31 -108.29
CA LYS A 83 -12.21 54.27 -107.58
C LYS A 83 -11.38 53.00 -107.34
N CYS A 84 -10.62 52.55 -108.32
CA CYS A 84 -9.73 51.40 -108.17
C CYS A 84 -8.66 51.66 -107.11
N ILE A 85 -8.06 52.86 -107.07
CA ILE A 85 -7.10 53.27 -106.05
C ILE A 85 -7.76 53.30 -104.67
N GLU A 86 -8.99 53.77 -104.55
CA GLU A 86 -9.73 53.82 -103.29
C GLU A 86 -10.06 52.42 -102.76
N GLN A 87 -10.48 51.49 -103.62
CA GLN A 87 -10.69 50.09 -103.28
C GLN A 87 -9.39 49.39 -102.84
N LEU A 88 -8.28 49.61 -103.55
CA LEU A 88 -6.96 49.11 -103.16
C LEU A 88 -6.52 49.63 -101.79
N LYS A 89 -6.78 50.91 -101.48
CA LYS A 89 -6.51 51.48 -100.15
C LYS A 89 -7.34 50.81 -99.06
N GLN A 90 -8.62 50.54 -99.31
CA GLN A 90 -9.47 49.84 -98.34
C GLN A 90 -8.97 48.42 -98.07
N ILE A 91 -8.64 47.66 -99.12
CA ILE A 91 -8.12 46.29 -98.96
C ILE A 91 -6.78 46.27 -98.23
N LEU A 92 -5.88 47.22 -98.52
CA LEU A 92 -4.60 47.34 -97.80
C LEU A 92 -4.82 47.66 -96.32
N GLN A 93 -5.75 48.56 -95.99
CA GLN A 93 -6.12 48.85 -94.60
C GLN A 93 -6.70 47.62 -93.89
N GLU A 94 -7.56 46.84 -94.56
CA GLU A 94 -8.09 45.59 -94.02
C GLU A 94 -6.99 44.53 -93.80
N GLN A 95 -6.06 44.40 -94.74
CA GLN A 95 -4.91 43.51 -94.62
C GLN A 95 -4.02 43.91 -93.42
N ASP A 96 -3.70 45.20 -93.29
CA ASP A 96 -2.91 45.72 -92.17
C ASP A 96 -3.61 45.46 -90.83
N ASN A 97 -4.94 45.65 -90.77
CA ASN A 97 -5.74 45.38 -89.57
C ASN A 97 -5.75 43.88 -89.19
N LEU A 98 -5.92 42.98 -90.16
CA LEU A 98 -5.87 41.53 -89.92
C LEU A 98 -4.46 41.07 -89.51
N GLN A 99 -3.42 41.71 -90.05
CA GLN A 99 -2.04 41.41 -89.68
C GLN A 99 -1.74 41.84 -88.24
N LEU A 100 -2.24 43.01 -87.83
CA LEU A 100 -2.18 43.46 -86.42
C LEU A 100 -2.89 42.47 -85.49
N GLN A 101 -4.11 42.05 -85.80
CA GLN A 101 -4.84 41.06 -85.00
C GLN A 101 -4.12 39.70 -84.93
N THR A 102 -3.53 39.27 -86.04
CA THR A 102 -2.75 38.03 -86.09
C THR A 102 -1.51 38.12 -85.20
N ASP A 103 -0.83 39.25 -85.21
CA ASP A 103 0.35 39.47 -84.37
C ASP A 103 -0.01 39.60 -82.89
N GLU A 104 -1.12 40.27 -82.56
CA GLU A 104 -1.69 40.29 -81.20
C GLU A 104 -1.99 38.87 -80.71
N LEU A 105 -2.69 38.04 -81.50
CA LEU A 105 -2.98 36.65 -81.14
C LEU A 105 -1.71 35.80 -81.00
N LYS A 106 -0.70 36.00 -81.84
CA LYS A 106 0.61 35.33 -81.69
C LYS A 106 1.30 35.75 -80.39
N THR A 107 1.27 37.03 -80.02
CA THR A 107 1.85 37.48 -78.75
C THR A 107 1.11 36.89 -77.56
N TYR A 108 -0.22 36.79 -77.63
CA TYR A 108 -1.05 36.14 -76.62
C TYR A 108 -0.77 34.64 -76.51
N GLY A 109 -0.65 33.93 -77.64
CA GLY A 109 -0.25 32.52 -77.68
C GLY A 109 1.13 32.27 -77.04
N LYS A 110 2.13 33.09 -77.38
CA LYS A 110 3.45 33.05 -76.73
C LYS A 110 3.38 33.27 -75.23
N ARG A 111 2.48 34.14 -74.75
CA ARG A 111 2.26 34.38 -73.32
C ARG A 111 1.67 33.14 -72.64
N LEU A 112 0.65 32.53 -73.23
CA LEU A 112 0.04 31.30 -72.71
C LEU A 112 1.02 30.11 -72.71
N ASP A 113 1.84 29.96 -73.75
CA ASP A 113 2.89 28.92 -73.79
C ASP A 113 3.91 29.11 -72.67
N ASN A 114 4.29 30.36 -72.39
CA ASN A 114 5.20 30.68 -71.29
C ASN A 114 4.56 30.37 -69.92
N GLU A 115 3.28 30.68 -69.72
CA GLU A 115 2.56 30.32 -68.48
C GLU A 115 2.40 28.80 -68.34
N THR A 116 2.09 28.09 -69.43
CA THR A 116 1.97 26.62 -69.44
C THR A 116 3.30 25.98 -69.04
N ARG A 117 4.43 26.45 -69.62
CA ARG A 117 5.78 25.99 -69.24
C ARG A 117 6.12 26.26 -67.77
N LYS A 118 5.68 27.39 -67.20
CA LYS A 118 5.87 27.67 -65.76
C LYS A 118 5.09 26.68 -64.90
N ILE A 119 3.83 26.43 -65.24
CA ILE A 119 2.97 25.48 -64.52
C ILE A 119 3.53 24.05 -64.62
N GLU A 120 3.99 23.62 -65.79
CA GLU A 120 4.63 22.31 -66.00
C GLU A 120 5.87 22.14 -65.11
N LYS A 121 6.72 23.16 -65.02
CA LYS A 121 7.88 23.14 -64.11
C LYS A 121 7.46 22.98 -62.65
N LEU A 122 6.44 23.74 -62.20
CA LEU A 122 5.92 23.63 -60.84
C LEU A 122 5.30 22.25 -60.56
N ILE A 123 4.64 21.63 -61.53
CA ILE A 123 4.10 20.27 -61.42
C ILE A 123 5.24 19.26 -61.28
N GLN A 124 6.29 19.37 -62.09
CA GLN A 124 7.46 18.49 -62.01
C GLN A 124 8.16 18.62 -60.65
N GLU A 125 8.38 19.83 -60.15
CA GLU A 125 8.94 20.08 -58.82
C GLU A 125 8.08 19.45 -57.72
N LYS A 126 6.76 19.65 -57.74
CA LYS A 126 5.84 19.03 -56.78
C LYS A 126 5.85 17.49 -56.85
N GLN A 127 5.96 16.92 -58.05
CA GLN A 127 6.07 15.47 -58.22
C GLN A 127 7.37 14.92 -57.65
N GLN A 128 8.50 15.62 -57.82
CA GLN A 128 9.78 15.22 -57.23
C GLN A 128 9.73 15.30 -55.70
N ILE A 129 9.17 16.38 -55.14
CA ILE A 129 8.97 16.52 -53.69
C ILE A 129 8.10 15.38 -53.15
N ARG A 130 6.99 15.04 -53.82
CA ARG A 130 6.14 13.90 -53.44
C ARG A 130 6.89 12.57 -53.45
N LYS A 131 7.73 12.31 -54.46
CA LYS A 131 8.54 11.08 -54.53
C LYS A 131 9.52 10.97 -53.36
N ILE A 132 10.18 12.08 -53.00
CA ILE A 132 11.09 12.12 -51.85
C ILE A 132 10.31 11.92 -50.55
N GLN A 133 9.16 12.58 -50.41
CA GLN A 133 8.31 12.46 -49.22
C GLN A 133 7.80 11.03 -49.03
N ALA A 134 7.30 10.39 -50.08
CA ALA A 134 6.83 9.00 -50.03
C ALA A 134 7.94 8.03 -49.63
N ARG A 135 9.19 8.24 -50.10
CA ARG A 135 10.34 7.43 -49.67
C ARG A 135 10.63 7.61 -48.17
N LYS A 136 10.64 8.86 -47.69
CA LYS A 136 10.85 9.16 -46.26
C LYS A 136 9.73 8.60 -45.38
N GLU A 137 8.49 8.61 -45.86
CA GLU A 137 7.36 8.01 -45.14
C GLU A 137 7.53 6.49 -44.98
N ILE A 138 7.95 5.80 -46.05
CA ILE A 138 8.22 4.35 -45.99
C ILE A 138 9.36 4.05 -45.00
N GLU A 139 10.46 4.81 -45.07
CA GLU A 139 11.60 4.67 -44.14
C GLU A 139 11.19 4.95 -42.69
N ALA A 140 10.35 5.96 -42.45
CA ALA A 140 9.84 6.28 -41.13
C ALA A 140 8.93 5.17 -40.58
N VAL A 141 8.08 4.57 -41.41
CA VAL A 141 7.25 3.43 -41.03
C VAL A 141 8.13 2.22 -40.69
N GLU A 142 9.16 1.94 -41.47
CA GLU A 142 10.09 0.83 -41.20
C GLU A 142 10.84 1.04 -39.88
N LEU A 143 11.36 2.26 -39.64
CA LEU A 143 11.99 2.62 -38.38
C LEU A 143 11.01 2.49 -37.20
N LYS A 144 9.76 2.91 -37.36
CA LYS A 144 8.72 2.76 -36.32
C LYS A 144 8.49 1.29 -35.98
N VAL A 145 8.36 0.42 -36.99
CA VAL A 145 8.19 -1.03 -36.79
C VAL A 145 9.42 -1.64 -36.12
N GLN A 146 10.64 -1.21 -36.47
CA GLN A 146 11.86 -1.68 -35.80
C GLN A 146 11.92 -1.25 -34.33
N VAL A 147 11.50 -0.02 -34.02
CA VAL A 147 11.41 0.48 -32.63
C VAL A 147 10.36 -0.29 -31.85
N GLU A 148 9.17 -0.52 -32.41
CA GLU A 148 8.11 -1.33 -31.78
C GLU A 148 8.58 -2.76 -31.50
N LYS A 149 9.27 -3.41 -32.44
CA LYS A 149 9.87 -4.74 -32.21
C LYS A 149 10.90 -4.73 -31.08
N LYS A 150 11.77 -3.71 -31.04
CA LYS A 150 12.76 -3.57 -29.95
C LYS A 150 12.06 -3.33 -28.61
N LEU A 151 11.00 -2.53 -28.59
CA LEU A 151 10.20 -2.25 -27.40
C LEU A 151 9.57 -3.54 -26.85
N ILE A 152 8.93 -4.34 -27.71
CA ILE A 152 8.36 -5.65 -27.32
C ILE A 152 9.43 -6.59 -26.75
N VAL A 153 10.62 -6.66 -27.37
CA VAL A 153 11.72 -7.50 -26.85
C VAL A 153 12.21 -7.00 -25.49
N MET A 154 12.34 -5.68 -25.31
CA MET A 154 12.73 -5.10 -24.02
C MET A 154 11.66 -5.32 -22.95
N GLU A 155 10.38 -5.19 -23.28
CA GLU A 155 9.26 -5.49 -22.39
C GLU A 155 9.22 -6.96 -21.98
N ASN A 156 9.40 -7.88 -22.93
CA ASN A 156 9.47 -9.31 -22.64
C ASN A 156 10.65 -9.65 -21.73
N ASN A 157 11.82 -9.07 -21.98
CA ASN A 157 12.99 -9.27 -21.13
C ASN A 157 12.74 -8.68 -19.73
N LEU A 158 12.14 -7.49 -19.64
CA LEU A 158 11.75 -6.89 -18.36
C LEU A 158 10.77 -7.79 -17.60
N HIS A 159 9.77 -8.32 -18.27
CA HIS A 159 8.81 -9.26 -17.69
C HIS A 159 9.50 -10.53 -17.19
N GLU A 160 10.41 -11.12 -17.99
CA GLU A 160 11.19 -12.30 -17.58
C GLU A 160 12.05 -12.03 -16.34
N LYS A 161 12.74 -10.87 -16.30
CA LYS A 161 13.52 -10.46 -15.14
C LYS A 161 12.64 -10.21 -13.92
N ASN A 162 11.47 -9.61 -14.10
CA ASN A 162 10.53 -9.35 -13.03
C ASN A 162 9.93 -10.64 -12.48
N MET A 163 9.59 -11.61 -13.34
CA MET A 163 9.16 -12.95 -12.91
C MET A 163 10.23 -13.65 -12.08
N LYS A 164 11.48 -13.69 -12.56
CA LYS A 164 12.61 -14.26 -11.80
C LYS A 164 12.82 -13.54 -10.48
N PHE A 165 12.68 -12.21 -10.45
CA PHE A 165 12.76 -11.44 -9.22
C PHE A 165 11.64 -11.83 -8.23
N CYS A 166 10.39 -11.89 -8.69
CA CYS A 166 9.26 -12.34 -7.88
C CYS A 166 9.43 -13.78 -7.37
N GLU A 167 9.95 -14.71 -8.20
CA GLU A 167 10.28 -16.07 -7.78
C GLU A 167 11.35 -16.08 -6.68
N THR A 168 12.41 -15.30 -6.84
CA THR A 168 13.46 -15.20 -5.80
C THR A 168 12.93 -14.57 -4.51
N LEU A 169 12.01 -13.60 -4.58
CA LEU A 169 11.34 -13.03 -3.41
C LEU A 169 10.45 -14.06 -2.72
N ALA A 170 9.65 -14.83 -3.47
CA ALA A 170 8.82 -15.89 -2.93
C ALA A 170 9.68 -16.96 -2.23
N TYR A 171 10.78 -17.36 -2.86
CA TYR A 171 11.75 -18.28 -2.26
C TYR A 171 12.42 -17.69 -1.00
N ASN A 172 12.79 -16.41 -1.01
CA ASN A 172 13.34 -15.73 0.16
C ASN A 172 12.33 -15.70 1.32
N ASN A 173 11.06 -15.41 1.03
CA ASN A 173 9.98 -15.48 2.02
C ASN A 173 9.84 -16.90 2.59
N LYS A 174 9.90 -17.94 1.76
CA LYS A 174 9.88 -19.32 2.24
C LYS A 174 11.03 -19.62 3.21
N ILE A 175 12.26 -19.21 2.88
CA ILE A 175 13.42 -19.36 3.78
C ILE A 175 13.23 -18.58 5.08
N ARG A 176 12.67 -17.36 5.03
CA ARG A 176 12.37 -16.59 6.25
C ARG A 176 11.42 -17.33 7.17
N HIS A 177 10.35 -17.92 6.62
CA HIS A 177 9.42 -18.73 7.40
C HIS A 177 10.09 -19.98 7.98
N GLU A 178 10.98 -20.64 7.24
CA GLU A 178 11.76 -21.77 7.75
C GLU A 178 12.72 -21.36 8.89
N ILE A 179 13.36 -20.19 8.78
CA ILE A 179 14.21 -19.63 9.84
C ILE A 179 13.37 -19.31 11.09
N GLU A 180 12.19 -18.71 10.92
CA GLU A 180 11.28 -18.40 12.03
C GLU A 180 10.78 -19.67 12.71
N ARG A 181 10.41 -20.70 11.93
CA ARG A 181 10.05 -22.02 12.47
C ARG A 181 11.19 -22.61 13.30
N ALA A 182 12.41 -22.63 12.77
CA ALA A 182 13.58 -23.14 13.48
C ALA A 182 13.89 -22.33 14.76
N ARG A 183 13.69 -21.01 14.73
CA ARG A 183 13.83 -20.15 15.92
C ARG A 183 12.79 -20.46 16.98
N ASN A 184 11.54 -20.66 16.58
CA ASN A 184 10.44 -21.02 17.48
C ASN A 184 10.68 -22.40 18.12
N GLU A 185 11.06 -23.40 17.31
CA GLU A 185 11.45 -24.71 17.82
C GLU A 185 12.61 -24.60 18.83
N ARG A 186 13.65 -23.83 18.50
CA ARG A 186 14.78 -23.58 19.41
C ARG A 186 14.31 -22.96 20.74
N ASN A 187 13.40 -21.99 20.70
CA ASN A 187 12.86 -21.35 21.90
C ASN A 187 12.06 -22.34 22.76
N ILE A 188 11.26 -23.21 22.13
CA ILE A 188 10.55 -24.30 22.82
C ILE A 188 11.55 -25.25 23.48
N TYR A 189 12.60 -25.67 22.77
CA TYR A 189 13.66 -26.51 23.33
C TYR A 189 14.35 -25.86 24.52
N TYR A 190 14.68 -24.58 24.45
CA TYR A 190 15.28 -23.85 25.58
C TYR A 190 14.33 -23.77 26.79
N SER A 191 13.04 -23.54 26.57
CA SER A 191 12.03 -23.54 27.64
C SER A 191 11.96 -24.89 28.34
N ILE A 192 11.91 -25.98 27.56
CA ILE A 192 11.92 -27.36 28.10
C ILE A 192 13.22 -27.64 28.84
N GLN A 193 14.36 -27.26 28.28
CA GLN A 193 15.67 -27.44 28.91
C GLN A 193 15.75 -26.70 30.24
N GLN A 194 15.23 -25.47 30.32
CA GLN A 194 15.21 -24.70 31.56
C GLN A 194 14.33 -25.38 32.61
N LYS A 195 13.11 -25.81 32.26
CA LYS A 195 12.24 -26.58 33.16
C LYS A 195 12.90 -27.86 33.67
N LEU A 196 13.65 -28.57 32.82
CA LEU A 196 14.39 -29.77 33.21
C LEU A 196 15.55 -29.44 34.16
N LYS A 197 16.29 -28.35 33.91
CA LYS A 197 17.34 -27.86 34.82
C LYS A 197 16.74 -27.50 36.18
N ASP A 198 15.63 -26.79 36.21
CA ASP A 198 14.97 -26.39 37.46
C ASP A 198 14.52 -27.63 38.25
N LYS A 199 13.91 -28.62 37.58
CA LYS A 199 13.57 -29.91 38.20
C LYS A 199 14.80 -30.64 38.75
N LEU A 200 15.91 -30.65 38.01
CA LEU A 200 17.16 -31.27 38.47
C LEU A 200 17.72 -30.57 39.71
N THR A 201 17.73 -29.24 39.72
CA THR A 201 18.18 -28.48 40.90
C THR A 201 17.28 -28.72 42.11
N HIS A 202 15.96 -28.81 41.90
CA HIS A 202 15.02 -29.14 42.97
C HIS A 202 15.24 -30.55 43.52
N LEU A 203 15.42 -31.54 42.64
CA LEU A 203 15.73 -32.92 43.03
C LEU A 203 17.04 -32.99 43.82
N ASN A 204 18.08 -32.27 43.40
CA ASN A 204 19.35 -32.21 44.12
C ASN A 204 19.19 -31.56 45.51
N LYS A 205 18.34 -30.53 45.65
CA LYS A 205 18.00 -29.95 46.96
C LYS A 205 17.26 -30.95 47.86
N LEU A 206 16.31 -31.71 47.31
CA LEU A 206 15.61 -32.76 48.06
C LEU A 206 16.56 -33.87 48.48
N LYS A 207 17.44 -34.32 47.58
CA LYS A 207 18.50 -35.29 47.90
C LYS A 207 19.38 -34.81 49.04
N LEU A 208 19.80 -33.53 49.02
CA LEU A 208 20.61 -32.95 50.10
C LEU A 208 19.85 -32.94 51.43
N LYS A 209 18.57 -32.54 51.44
CA LYS A 209 17.72 -32.58 52.64
C LYS A 209 17.56 -34.00 53.18
N LEU A 210 17.38 -34.99 52.30
CA LEU A 210 17.28 -36.39 52.70
C LEU A 210 18.58 -36.89 53.34
N ILE A 211 19.73 -36.54 52.75
CA ILE A 211 21.04 -36.87 53.33
C ILE A 211 21.19 -36.21 54.71
N GLN A 212 20.85 -34.93 54.85
CA GLN A 212 20.89 -34.22 56.14
C GLN A 212 20.00 -34.91 57.19
N HIS A 213 18.76 -35.27 56.82
CA HIS A 213 17.85 -36.00 57.71
C HIS A 213 18.42 -37.37 58.09
N ALA A 214 19.00 -38.10 57.14
CA ALA A 214 19.65 -39.39 57.39
C ALA A 214 20.83 -39.23 58.35
N THR A 215 21.67 -38.21 58.19
CA THR A 215 22.77 -37.89 59.10
C THR A 215 22.25 -37.58 60.51
N ILE A 216 21.25 -36.71 60.66
CA ILE A 216 20.66 -36.38 61.96
C ILE A 216 20.10 -37.64 62.64
N THR A 217 19.39 -38.49 61.89
CA THR A 217 18.83 -39.75 62.42
C THR A 217 19.94 -40.70 62.86
N TYR A 218 21.04 -40.74 62.11
CA TYR A 218 22.21 -41.55 62.45
C TYR A 218 22.91 -41.06 63.72
N ASP A 219 23.08 -39.75 63.87
CA ASP A 219 23.66 -39.14 65.06
C ASP A 219 22.78 -39.41 66.29
N GLN A 220 21.45 -39.19 66.18
CA GLN A 220 20.49 -39.52 67.24
C GLN A 220 20.53 -41.00 67.63
N ARG A 221 20.61 -41.91 66.66
CA ARG A 221 20.76 -43.35 66.92
C ARG A 221 22.07 -43.63 67.67
N THR A 222 23.15 -42.98 67.28
CA THR A 222 24.46 -43.15 67.90
C THR A 222 24.45 -42.66 69.34
N ASP A 223 23.85 -41.50 69.61
CA ASP A 223 23.67 -40.96 70.95
C ASP A 223 22.80 -41.87 71.83
N ALA A 224 21.68 -42.36 71.30
CA ALA A 224 20.82 -43.31 72.01
C ALA A 224 21.57 -44.62 72.34
N LYS A 225 22.37 -45.13 71.39
CA LYS A 225 23.21 -46.32 71.60
C LYS A 225 24.28 -46.07 72.66
N ASN A 226 24.95 -44.92 72.63
CA ASN A 226 25.95 -44.54 73.63
C ASN A 226 25.33 -44.43 75.02
N LYS A 227 24.15 -43.81 75.13
CA LYS A 227 23.39 -43.72 76.40
C LYS A 227 22.96 -45.10 76.90
N SER A 228 22.49 -45.98 76.01
CA SER A 228 22.13 -47.36 76.35
C SER A 228 23.35 -48.14 76.86
N ASN A 229 24.50 -48.03 76.19
CA ASN A 229 25.74 -48.66 76.63
C ASN A 229 26.21 -48.13 77.99
N ALA A 230 26.16 -46.82 78.22
CA ALA A 230 26.54 -46.23 79.50
C ALA A 230 25.62 -46.69 80.66
N LEU A 231 24.31 -46.78 80.41
CA LEU A 231 23.36 -47.33 81.39
C LEU A 231 23.62 -48.81 81.65
N LYS A 232 23.95 -49.60 80.62
CA LYS A 232 24.31 -51.00 80.77
C LYS A 232 25.57 -51.16 81.61
N GLU A 233 26.63 -50.40 81.33
CA GLU A 233 27.87 -50.44 82.11
C GLU A 233 27.63 -50.02 83.57
N LYS A 234 26.79 -49.01 83.80
CA LYS A 234 26.40 -48.63 85.16
C LYS A 234 25.64 -49.76 85.85
N ASN A 235 24.66 -50.37 85.19
CA ASN A 235 23.91 -51.49 85.74
C ASN A 235 24.83 -52.69 86.05
N ASP A 236 25.78 -53.00 85.16
CA ASP A 236 26.75 -54.07 85.38
C ASP A 236 27.62 -53.77 86.62
N LYS A 237 28.06 -52.52 86.80
CA LYS A 237 28.78 -52.07 88.02
C LYS A 237 27.92 -52.17 89.28
N ASP A 238 26.67 -51.71 89.23
CA ASP A 238 25.74 -51.76 90.35
C ASP A 238 25.43 -53.23 90.73
N THR A 239 25.21 -54.11 89.74
CA THR A 239 25.02 -55.56 89.99
C THR A 239 26.26 -56.20 90.61
N ALA A 240 27.46 -55.87 90.14
CA ALA A 240 28.70 -56.37 90.74
C ALA A 240 28.88 -55.85 92.18
N ALA A 241 28.50 -54.61 92.47
CA ALA A 241 28.49 -54.06 93.83
C ALA A 241 27.49 -54.80 94.72
N PHE A 242 26.26 -55.02 94.26
CA PHE A 242 25.25 -55.79 94.98
C PHE A 242 25.69 -57.24 95.23
N GLU A 243 26.36 -57.89 94.28
CA GLU A 243 26.92 -59.23 94.49
C GLU A 243 27.97 -59.26 95.60
N ILE A 244 28.80 -58.22 95.71
CA ILE A 244 29.79 -58.08 96.80
C ILE A 244 29.05 -57.88 98.14
N GLU A 245 28.08 -56.97 98.19
CA GLU A 245 27.28 -56.72 99.40
C GLU A 245 26.54 -58.00 99.86
N ILE A 246 25.93 -58.75 98.94
CA ILE A 246 25.28 -60.03 99.24
C ILE A 246 26.28 -61.02 99.81
N LYS A 247 27.49 -61.13 99.23
CA LYS A 247 28.55 -62.02 99.76
C LYS A 247 28.99 -61.61 101.16
N ASP A 248 29.10 -60.32 101.44
CA ASP A 248 29.47 -59.82 102.77
C ASP A 248 28.37 -60.02 103.80
N LEU A 249 27.10 -59.77 103.43
CA LEU A 249 25.94 -60.10 104.26
C LEU A 249 25.86 -61.60 104.52
N GLN A 250 26.11 -62.45 103.51
CA GLN A 250 26.16 -63.89 103.68
C GLN A 250 27.26 -64.31 104.66
N ARG A 251 28.46 -63.70 104.59
CA ARG A 251 29.53 -63.94 105.57
C ARG A 251 29.13 -63.54 106.99
N ILE A 252 28.44 -62.40 107.15
CA ILE A 252 27.92 -61.94 108.45
C ILE A 252 26.86 -62.91 108.97
N ILE A 253 25.94 -63.37 108.11
CA ILE A 253 24.93 -64.37 108.46
C ILE A 253 25.61 -65.67 108.86
N ASP A 254 26.55 -66.20 108.08
CA ASP A 254 27.27 -67.43 108.40
C ASP A 254 28.04 -67.31 109.72
N HIS A 255 28.63 -66.14 110.00
CA HIS A 255 29.29 -65.86 111.28
C HIS A 255 28.29 -65.83 112.44
N ASN A 256 27.18 -65.11 112.28
CA ASN A 256 26.09 -65.07 113.27
C ASN A 256 25.43 -66.43 113.47
N ASP A 257 25.33 -67.26 112.44
CA ASP A 257 24.82 -68.62 112.49
C ASP A 257 25.78 -69.53 113.25
N LYS A 258 27.09 -69.41 113.00
CA LYS A 258 28.11 -70.09 113.80
C LYS A 258 28.08 -69.65 115.26
N LEU A 259 27.96 -68.34 115.51
CA LEU A 259 27.85 -67.78 116.87
C LEU A 259 26.55 -68.22 117.55
N ARG A 260 25.42 -68.20 116.83
CA ARG A 260 24.13 -68.69 117.32
C ARG A 260 24.23 -70.16 117.64
N LYS A 261 24.76 -71.00 116.75
CA LYS A 261 24.99 -72.44 117.02
C LYS A 261 25.88 -72.63 118.24
N PHE A 262 26.96 -71.86 118.39
CA PHE A 262 27.82 -71.91 119.57
C PHE A 262 27.09 -71.49 120.85
N MET A 263 26.33 -70.39 120.80
CA MET A 263 25.51 -69.92 121.92
C MET A 263 24.38 -70.90 122.25
N THR A 264 23.75 -71.52 121.25
CA THR A 264 22.72 -72.55 121.41
C THR A 264 23.32 -73.78 122.05
N ILE A 265 24.49 -74.27 121.63
CA ILE A 265 25.17 -75.39 122.31
C ILE A 265 25.48 -75.03 123.78
N LYS A 266 26.06 -73.85 124.04
CA LYS A 266 26.32 -73.33 125.40
C LYS A 266 25.04 -73.12 126.22
N ALA A 267 23.97 -72.67 125.59
CA ALA A 267 22.70 -72.37 126.22
C ALA A 267 21.86 -73.61 126.41
N ASP A 268 21.96 -74.62 125.56
CA ASP A 268 21.32 -75.93 125.70
C ASP A 268 22.00 -76.69 126.83
N GLU A 269 23.34 -76.64 126.94
CA GLU A 269 24.05 -77.05 128.15
C GLU A 269 23.43 -76.34 129.37
N ARG A 270 23.32 -75.01 129.36
CA ARG A 270 22.75 -74.22 130.47
C ARG A 270 21.23 -74.41 130.67
N ASN A 271 20.47 -74.73 129.63
CA ASN A 271 19.01 -74.89 129.64
C ASN A 271 18.63 -76.31 129.98
N GLU A 272 19.48 -77.32 129.78
CA GLU A 272 19.34 -78.62 130.45
C GLU A 272 19.44 -78.42 131.97
N TRP A 273 20.40 -77.58 132.43
CA TRP A 273 20.48 -77.17 133.84
C TRP A 273 19.27 -76.33 134.29
N LYS A 274 18.73 -75.46 133.43
CA LYS A 274 17.62 -74.55 133.77
C LYS A 274 16.24 -75.17 133.59
N GLN A 275 16.00 -76.07 132.64
CA GLN A 275 14.76 -76.84 132.49
C GLN A 275 14.62 -77.87 133.62
N GLN A 276 15.72 -78.38 134.17
CA GLN A 276 15.71 -79.10 135.46
C GLN A 276 15.31 -78.21 136.64
N ALA A 277 15.51 -76.89 136.55
CA ALA A 277 15.12 -75.91 137.58
C ALA A 277 13.74 -75.25 137.34
N GLU A 278 13.30 -75.07 136.09
CA GLU A 278 12.07 -74.37 135.69
C GLU A 278 10.86 -75.33 135.65
N THR A 279 11.09 -76.64 135.45
CA THR A 279 10.08 -77.68 135.76
C THR A 279 9.73 -77.71 137.26
N ARG A 280 10.61 -77.20 138.14
CA ARG A 280 10.30 -76.99 139.57
C ARG A 280 9.58 -75.67 139.87
N ARG A 281 9.54 -74.71 138.92
CA ARG A 281 9.10 -73.32 139.17
C ARG A 281 7.83 -72.89 138.42
N ARG A 282 7.28 -73.74 137.54
CA ARG A 282 5.96 -73.54 136.90
C ARG A 282 4.75 -74.03 137.72
N LYS A 283 4.89 -74.09 139.05
CA LYS A 283 3.77 -74.08 139.98
C LYS A 283 3.73 -72.67 140.60
N TYR A 284 2.65 -71.93 140.33
CA TYR A 284 2.31 -70.59 140.87
C TYR A 284 2.88 -69.35 140.15
N GLY A 285 1.95 -68.52 139.64
CA GLY A 285 2.24 -67.12 139.30
C GLY A 285 1.36 -66.53 138.19
N SER A 286 0.12 -66.15 138.54
CA SER A 286 -0.81 -65.40 137.70
C SER A 286 -0.53 -63.90 137.79
N THR A 287 -0.28 -63.22 136.68
CA THR A 287 -0.36 -61.73 136.57
C THR A 287 -0.33 -61.32 135.10
N GLY A 288 -1.49 -61.40 134.43
CA GLY A 288 -1.64 -61.00 133.01
C GLY A 288 -2.94 -60.25 132.69
N GLU A 289 -3.78 -59.99 133.70
CA GLU A 289 -5.15 -59.49 133.47
C GLU A 289 -5.23 -58.00 133.08
N ILE A 290 -4.30 -57.16 133.52
CA ILE A 290 -4.44 -55.70 133.35
C ILE A 290 -4.04 -55.23 131.93
N ALA A 291 -3.09 -55.90 131.26
CA ALA A 291 -2.73 -55.62 129.87
C ALA A 291 -3.74 -56.18 128.84
N ARG A 292 -4.51 -57.22 129.22
CA ARG A 292 -5.57 -57.77 128.38
C ARG A 292 -6.74 -56.81 128.22
N GLN A 293 -7.06 -56.06 129.28
CA GLN A 293 -8.27 -55.23 129.30
C GLN A 293 -8.16 -53.96 128.42
N GLN A 294 -6.97 -53.38 128.27
CA GLN A 294 -6.74 -52.27 127.33
C GLN A 294 -6.69 -52.72 125.87
N ARG A 295 -6.14 -53.91 125.57
CA ARG A 295 -6.24 -54.52 124.24
C ARG A 295 -7.69 -54.82 123.87
N SER A 296 -8.47 -55.36 124.82
CA SER A 296 -9.88 -55.70 124.58
C SER A 296 -10.72 -54.50 124.14
N LYS A 297 -10.48 -53.30 124.68
CA LYS A 297 -11.23 -52.09 124.32
C LYS A 297 -10.92 -51.59 122.90
N LYS A 298 -9.65 -51.56 122.49
CA LYS A 298 -9.27 -51.21 121.10
C LYS A 298 -9.73 -52.26 120.09
N ILE A 299 -9.73 -53.53 120.47
CA ILE A 299 -10.26 -54.61 119.62
C ILE A 299 -11.77 -54.42 119.40
N GLN A 300 -12.53 -54.07 120.44
CA GLN A 300 -13.97 -53.80 120.32
C GLN A 300 -14.29 -52.59 119.41
N GLU A 301 -13.48 -51.54 119.41
CA GLU A 301 -13.65 -50.39 118.51
C GLU A 301 -13.42 -50.77 117.04
N TYR A 302 -12.36 -51.52 116.74
CA TYR A 302 -12.11 -52.01 115.37
C TYR A 302 -13.13 -53.06 114.93
N GLU A 303 -13.57 -53.94 115.83
CA GLU A 303 -14.66 -54.89 115.57
C GLU A 303 -15.97 -54.18 115.25
N SER A 304 -16.31 -53.09 115.96
CA SER A 304 -17.50 -52.30 115.67
C SER A 304 -17.46 -51.65 114.27
N ALA A 305 -16.32 -51.04 113.90
CA ALA A 305 -16.15 -50.44 112.57
C ALA A 305 -16.18 -51.49 111.44
N ILE A 306 -15.57 -52.66 111.66
CA ILE A 306 -15.58 -53.78 110.72
C ILE A 306 -16.98 -54.37 110.59
N ASN A 307 -17.74 -54.49 111.68
CA ASN A 307 -19.12 -54.97 111.65
C ASN A 307 -20.05 -54.00 110.91
N GLN A 308 -19.84 -52.69 111.04
CA GLN A 308 -20.56 -51.70 110.23
C GLN A 308 -20.26 -51.84 108.74
N LEU A 309 -18.98 -52.02 108.38
CA LEU A 309 -18.58 -52.30 107.00
C LEU A 309 -19.17 -53.64 106.51
N GLN A 310 -19.17 -54.68 107.36
CA GLN A 310 -19.71 -56.00 107.05
C GLN A 310 -21.21 -55.97 106.74
N THR A 311 -21.96 -55.12 107.44
CA THR A 311 -23.40 -54.92 107.24
C THR A 311 -23.69 -54.26 105.89
N ILE A 312 -22.82 -53.36 105.42
CA ILE A 312 -22.98 -52.65 104.14
C ILE A 312 -22.55 -53.54 102.95
N THR A 313 -21.50 -54.34 103.10
CA THR A 313 -20.90 -55.09 101.98
C THR A 313 -21.37 -56.55 101.89
N GLY A 314 -22.01 -57.09 102.92
CA GLY A 314 -22.66 -58.41 102.91
C GLY A 314 -21.71 -59.62 102.77
N LYS A 315 -20.39 -59.45 103.00
CA LYS A 315 -19.38 -60.50 102.89
C LYS A 315 -18.71 -60.75 104.24
N THR A 316 -18.55 -62.01 104.64
CA THR A 316 -18.24 -62.42 106.02
C THR A 316 -16.74 -62.50 106.38
N ASP A 317 -15.83 -62.09 105.49
CA ASP A 317 -14.37 -62.24 105.69
C ASP A 317 -13.59 -60.95 105.37
N ILE A 318 -12.79 -60.48 106.34
CA ILE A 318 -12.14 -59.16 106.39
C ILE A 318 -11.08 -59.00 105.29
N ASP A 319 -10.31 -60.06 105.02
CA ASP A 319 -9.28 -60.05 103.98
C ASP A 319 -9.87 -60.04 102.57
N ASN A 320 -11.03 -60.68 102.40
CA ASN A 320 -11.77 -60.66 101.14
C ASN A 320 -12.44 -59.30 100.90
N MET A 321 -12.90 -58.64 101.95
CA MET A 321 -13.42 -57.26 101.88
C MET A 321 -12.32 -56.26 101.51
N THR A 322 -11.16 -56.30 102.16
CA THR A 322 -10.05 -55.37 101.85
C THR A 322 -9.56 -55.56 100.42
N ARG A 323 -9.45 -56.81 99.95
CA ARG A 323 -9.12 -57.11 98.54
C ARG A 323 -10.19 -56.60 97.58
N TYR A 324 -11.46 -56.73 97.92
CA TYR A 324 -12.58 -56.22 97.11
C TYR A 324 -12.57 -54.69 97.02
N TYR A 325 -12.33 -53.98 98.13
CA TYR A 325 -12.24 -52.52 98.12
C TYR A 325 -11.03 -52.01 97.36
N LYS A 326 -9.85 -52.64 97.55
CA LYS A 326 -8.66 -52.27 96.79
C LYS A 326 -8.85 -52.52 95.29
N ARG A 327 -9.46 -53.64 94.92
CA ARG A 327 -9.86 -53.94 93.54
C ARG A 327 -10.81 -52.88 93.00
N ASN A 328 -11.85 -52.52 93.73
CA ASN A 328 -12.79 -51.47 93.32
C ASN A 328 -12.14 -50.09 93.27
N GLU A 329 -11.16 -49.79 94.11
CA GLU A 329 -10.39 -48.54 94.08
C GLU A 329 -9.51 -48.49 92.84
N ASP A 330 -8.81 -49.58 92.51
CA ASP A 330 -8.02 -49.71 91.29
C ASP A 330 -8.91 -49.62 90.03
N ASP A 331 -10.07 -50.29 90.03
CA ASP A 331 -11.04 -50.25 88.94
C ASP A 331 -11.65 -48.85 88.79
N ASN A 332 -11.93 -48.14 89.90
CA ASN A 332 -12.40 -46.75 89.87
C ASN A 332 -11.29 -45.78 89.40
N PHE A 333 -10.04 -46.00 89.80
CA PHE A 333 -8.91 -45.15 89.38
C PHE A 333 -8.61 -45.33 87.89
N THR A 334 -8.68 -46.56 87.38
CA THR A 334 -8.53 -46.83 85.94
C THR A 334 -9.68 -46.22 85.15
N LEU A 335 -10.93 -46.32 85.64
CA LEU A 335 -12.08 -45.68 85.01
C LEU A 335 -11.95 -44.15 85.03
N PHE A 336 -11.52 -43.55 86.13
CA PHE A 336 -11.29 -42.10 86.21
C PHE A 336 -10.22 -41.63 85.23
N LYS A 337 -9.12 -42.39 85.10
CA LYS A 337 -8.08 -42.11 84.12
C LYS A 337 -8.62 -42.21 82.68
N TYR A 338 -9.43 -43.21 82.39
CA TYR A 338 -10.07 -43.36 81.09
C TYR A 338 -11.06 -42.23 80.77
N VAL A 339 -11.89 -41.82 81.74
CA VAL A 339 -12.80 -40.67 81.59
C VAL A 339 -12.02 -39.38 81.37
N THR A 340 -10.90 -39.19 82.08
CA THR A 340 -10.03 -38.02 81.89
C THR A 340 -9.41 -38.01 80.49
N GLU A 341 -8.94 -39.16 80.01
CA GLU A 341 -8.39 -39.30 78.66
C GLU A 341 -9.45 -39.06 77.57
N LEU A 342 -10.67 -39.59 77.75
CA LEU A 342 -11.79 -39.32 76.85
C LEU A 342 -12.16 -37.84 76.85
N ASN A 343 -12.17 -37.18 78.00
CA ASN A 343 -12.43 -35.74 78.08
C ASN A 343 -11.36 -34.94 77.32
N ASN A 344 -10.07 -35.28 77.47
CA ASN A 344 -8.99 -34.66 76.69
C ASN A 344 -9.19 -34.88 75.17
N GLN A 345 -9.61 -36.09 74.77
CA GLN A 345 -9.89 -36.38 73.37
C GLN A 345 -11.09 -35.58 72.85
N ILE A 346 -12.14 -35.42 73.66
CA ILE A 346 -13.30 -34.58 73.33
C ILE A 346 -12.87 -33.11 73.16
N GLU A 347 -12.03 -32.58 74.05
CA GLU A 347 -11.49 -31.22 73.92
C GLU A 347 -10.67 -31.05 72.64
N CYS A 348 -9.77 -31.99 72.35
CA CYS A 348 -8.98 -31.97 71.10
C CYS A 348 -9.87 -32.05 69.85
N LEU A 349 -10.93 -32.86 69.87
CA LEU A 349 -11.89 -32.94 68.76
C LEU A 349 -12.70 -31.65 68.62
N ASN A 350 -13.11 -31.02 69.71
CA ASN A 350 -13.81 -29.74 69.68
C ASN A 350 -12.92 -28.61 69.14
N ASP A 351 -11.65 -28.56 69.51
CA ASP A 351 -10.68 -27.61 68.97
C ASP A 351 -10.47 -27.81 67.47
N ASN A 352 -10.40 -29.08 67.02
CA ASN A 352 -10.33 -29.40 65.60
C ASN A 352 -11.59 -28.98 64.84
N ILE A 353 -12.78 -29.21 65.41
CA ILE A 353 -14.05 -28.75 64.83
C ILE A 353 -14.05 -27.23 64.73
N ALA A 354 -13.68 -26.51 65.78
CA ALA A 354 -13.62 -25.06 65.78
C ALA A 354 -12.62 -24.50 64.75
N SER A 355 -11.46 -25.15 64.61
CA SER A 355 -10.46 -24.81 63.59
C SER A 355 -11.01 -25.03 62.17
N ILE A 356 -11.66 -26.18 61.92
CA ILE A 356 -12.28 -26.48 60.63
C ILE A 356 -13.38 -25.47 60.31
N GLU A 357 -14.28 -25.19 61.26
CA GLU A 357 -15.36 -24.20 61.08
C GLU A 357 -14.79 -22.81 60.75
N LYS A 358 -13.68 -22.42 61.37
CA LYS A 358 -12.98 -21.17 61.04
C LYS A 358 -12.47 -21.19 59.59
N THR A 359 -11.78 -22.25 59.17
CA THR A 359 -11.31 -22.36 57.79
C THR A 359 -12.46 -22.40 56.77
N MET A 360 -13.59 -23.04 57.11
CA MET A 360 -14.79 -23.02 56.25
C MET A 360 -15.36 -21.61 56.08
N LYS A 361 -15.37 -20.80 57.15
CA LYS A 361 -15.80 -19.39 57.07
C LYS A 361 -14.86 -18.56 56.21
N GLU A 362 -13.55 -18.71 56.39
CA GLU A 362 -12.53 -18.04 55.57
C GLU A 362 -12.69 -18.38 54.08
N TYR A 363 -12.81 -19.67 53.74
CA TYR A 363 -13.06 -20.10 52.35
C TYR A 363 -14.39 -19.58 51.79
N HIS A 364 -15.43 -19.50 52.62
CA HIS A 364 -16.73 -18.98 52.19
C HIS A 364 -16.67 -17.46 51.90
N GLU A 365 -15.89 -16.71 52.68
CA GLU A 365 -15.64 -15.28 52.44
C GLU A 365 -14.81 -15.06 51.18
N GLU A 366 -13.73 -15.84 50.98
CA GLU A 366 -12.95 -15.81 49.74
C GLU A 366 -13.82 -16.13 48.51
N GLN A 367 -14.67 -17.16 48.61
CA GLN A 367 -15.57 -17.55 47.53
C GLN A 367 -16.56 -16.42 47.19
N LYS A 368 -17.10 -15.71 48.19
CA LYS A 368 -17.97 -14.54 47.95
C LYS A 368 -17.24 -13.41 47.25
N ILE A 369 -15.98 -13.15 47.60
CA ILE A 369 -15.17 -12.12 46.93
C ILE A 369 -14.93 -12.48 45.46
N VAL A 370 -14.55 -13.73 45.19
CA VAL A 370 -14.33 -14.23 43.82
C VAL A 370 -15.63 -14.21 43.02
N GLU A 371 -16.76 -14.59 43.61
CA GLU A 371 -18.06 -14.56 42.95
C GLU A 371 -18.50 -13.13 42.62
N LYS A 372 -18.26 -12.18 43.54
CA LYS A 372 -18.51 -10.76 43.29
C LYS A 372 -17.66 -10.23 42.14
N GLN A 373 -16.35 -10.51 42.14
CA GLN A 373 -15.45 -10.13 41.05
C GLN A 373 -15.88 -10.74 39.71
N ARG A 374 -16.29 -12.02 39.70
CA ARG A 374 -16.80 -12.69 38.50
C ARG A 374 -18.07 -12.02 37.99
N ASN A 375 -18.97 -11.63 38.90
CA ASN A 375 -20.23 -10.97 38.53
C ASN A 375 -19.99 -9.55 38.01
N ASP A 376 -19.06 -8.81 38.61
CA ASP A 376 -18.65 -7.48 38.16
C ASP A 376 -18.06 -7.56 36.75
N LYS A 377 -17.15 -8.52 36.49
CA LYS A 377 -16.60 -8.74 35.13
C LYS A 377 -17.66 -9.19 34.12
N MET A 378 -18.60 -10.03 34.54
CA MET A 378 -19.72 -10.44 33.70
C MET A 378 -20.61 -9.25 33.32
N ASN A 379 -20.88 -8.34 34.25
CA ASN A 379 -21.68 -7.15 33.98
C ASN A 379 -20.95 -6.16 33.06
N GLU A 380 -19.64 -5.98 33.24
CA GLU A 380 -18.80 -5.19 32.33
C GLU A 380 -18.85 -5.74 30.90
N LEU A 381 -18.62 -7.05 30.73
CA LEU A 381 -18.68 -7.70 29.41
C LEU A 381 -20.07 -7.63 28.77
N LYS A 382 -21.14 -7.72 29.57
CA LYS A 382 -22.51 -7.51 29.08
C LYS A 382 -22.73 -6.09 28.58
N MET A 383 -22.31 -5.08 29.34
CA MET A 383 -22.42 -3.68 28.91
C MET A 383 -21.65 -3.42 27.62
N GLN A 384 -20.45 -3.98 27.47
CA GLN A 384 -19.67 -3.88 26.24
C GLN A 384 -20.39 -4.56 25.07
N THR A 385 -20.91 -5.78 25.28
CA THR A 385 -21.64 -6.53 24.26
C THR A 385 -22.91 -5.78 23.82
N ASP A 386 -23.64 -5.17 24.75
CA ASP A 386 -24.84 -4.39 24.43
C ASP A 386 -24.49 -3.12 23.65
N SER A 387 -23.42 -2.40 24.04
CA SER A 387 -22.89 -1.24 23.31
C SER A 387 -22.47 -1.61 21.88
N ASP A 388 -21.72 -2.69 21.71
CA ASP A 388 -21.26 -3.16 20.40
C ASP A 388 -22.43 -3.61 19.53
N LYS A 389 -23.45 -4.22 20.14
CA LYS A 389 -24.68 -4.60 19.44
C LYS A 389 -25.49 -3.38 18.98
N GLU A 390 -25.57 -2.33 19.80
CA GLU A 390 -26.19 -1.06 19.39
C GLU A 390 -25.41 -0.43 18.23
N ALA A 391 -24.08 -0.38 18.31
CA ALA A 391 -23.23 0.11 17.22
C ALA A 391 -23.44 -0.70 15.93
N ALA A 392 -23.47 -2.04 16.01
CA ALA A 392 -23.73 -2.92 14.87
C ALA A 392 -25.12 -2.67 14.26
N ASN A 393 -26.16 -2.56 15.08
CA ASN A 393 -27.52 -2.29 14.61
C ASN A 393 -27.63 -0.93 13.91
N THR A 394 -26.96 0.10 14.41
CA THR A 394 -26.95 1.42 13.75
C THR A 394 -26.21 1.38 12.41
N ALA A 395 -25.10 0.64 12.32
CA ALA A 395 -24.36 0.44 11.07
C ALA A 395 -25.18 -0.36 10.05
N GLU A 396 -25.89 -1.40 10.47
CA GLU A 396 -26.78 -2.20 9.62
C GLU A 396 -27.97 -1.37 9.12
N SER A 397 -28.59 -0.57 9.99
CA SER A 397 -29.65 0.37 9.61
C SER A 397 -29.15 1.41 8.60
N ARG A 398 -27.92 1.91 8.77
CA ARG A 398 -27.30 2.83 7.80
C ARG A 398 -27.01 2.14 6.46
N ALA A 399 -26.51 0.91 6.47
CA ALA A 399 -26.21 0.15 5.26
C ALA A 399 -27.48 -0.17 4.47
N THR A 400 -28.53 -0.63 5.17
CA THR A 400 -29.85 -0.87 4.56
C THR A 400 -30.44 0.42 3.97
N HIS A 401 -30.34 1.55 4.67
CA HIS A 401 -30.76 2.84 4.13
C HIS A 401 -29.98 3.23 2.86
N ILE A 402 -28.65 3.10 2.85
CA ILE A 402 -27.82 3.37 1.67
C ILE A 402 -28.22 2.45 0.50
N HIS A 403 -28.45 1.15 0.75
CA HIS A 403 -28.90 0.22 -0.29
C HIS A 403 -30.26 0.63 -0.86
N THR A 404 -31.22 1.04 -0.02
CA THR A 404 -32.53 1.53 -0.53
C THR A 404 -32.39 2.78 -1.39
N LEU A 405 -31.51 3.73 -1.02
CA LEU A 405 -31.23 4.91 -1.85
C LEU A 405 -30.57 4.52 -3.18
N LEU A 406 -29.63 3.57 -3.14
CA LEU A 406 -28.93 3.12 -4.34
C LEU A 406 -29.89 2.41 -5.31
N ASP A 407 -30.84 1.63 -4.80
CA ASP A 407 -31.89 1.00 -5.60
C ASP A 407 -32.87 2.01 -6.20
N GLN A 408 -33.19 3.09 -5.49
CA GLN A 408 -33.95 4.23 -6.05
C GLN A 408 -33.17 4.89 -7.20
N ILE A 409 -31.88 5.19 -7.01
CA ILE A 409 -31.02 5.80 -8.04
C ILE A 409 -30.93 4.90 -9.28
N LYS A 410 -30.75 3.59 -9.11
CA LYS A 410 -30.76 2.62 -10.23
C LYS A 410 -32.08 2.70 -11.01
N ALA A 411 -33.21 2.76 -10.31
CA ALA A 411 -34.53 2.86 -10.95
C ALA A 411 -34.71 4.17 -11.71
N GLU A 412 -34.30 5.31 -11.13
CA GLU A 412 -34.37 6.62 -11.79
C GLU A 412 -33.48 6.70 -13.02
N ILE A 413 -32.25 6.21 -12.94
CA ILE A 413 -31.33 6.14 -14.10
C ILE A 413 -31.90 5.25 -15.20
N LYS A 414 -32.51 4.10 -14.85
CA LYS A 414 -33.21 3.25 -15.83
C LYS A 414 -34.32 4.02 -16.53
N GLN A 415 -35.16 4.73 -15.77
CA GLN A 415 -36.25 5.53 -16.34
C GLN A 415 -35.73 6.66 -17.23
N LEU A 416 -34.66 7.35 -16.82
CA LEU A 416 -34.08 8.46 -17.58
C LEU A 416 -33.44 7.96 -18.88
N ALA A 417 -32.71 6.84 -18.84
CA ALA A 417 -32.10 6.21 -20.02
C ALA A 417 -33.16 5.81 -21.06
N ILE A 418 -34.29 5.26 -20.60
CA ILE A 418 -35.43 4.92 -21.47
C ILE A 418 -36.07 6.18 -22.06
N LYS A 419 -36.32 7.22 -21.24
CA LYS A 419 -36.93 8.48 -21.71
C LYS A 419 -36.07 9.23 -22.73
N LEU A 420 -34.76 9.19 -22.58
CA LEU A 420 -33.80 9.85 -23.48
C LEU A 420 -33.51 9.05 -24.76
N GLY A 421 -34.04 7.82 -24.89
CA GLY A 421 -33.83 6.98 -26.06
C GLY A 421 -32.35 6.58 -26.25
N CYS A 422 -31.64 6.30 -25.15
CA CYS A 422 -30.25 5.85 -25.21
C CYS A 422 -30.14 4.49 -25.90
N ASP A 423 -29.11 4.28 -26.73
CA ASP A 423 -28.87 3.00 -27.42
C ASP A 423 -28.33 1.93 -26.45
N LEU A 424 -29.26 1.34 -25.69
CA LEU A 424 -28.98 0.33 -24.67
C LEU A 424 -28.51 -1.01 -25.27
N SER A 425 -28.71 -1.24 -26.57
CA SER A 425 -28.31 -2.46 -27.28
C SER A 425 -26.81 -2.77 -27.15
N ARG A 426 -25.96 -1.74 -27.01
CA ARG A 426 -24.52 -1.93 -26.82
C ARG A 426 -24.16 -2.39 -25.41
N ILE A 427 -24.88 -1.92 -24.40
CA ILE A 427 -24.71 -2.37 -23.01
C ILE A 427 -25.29 -3.78 -22.85
N ILE A 428 -26.49 -4.04 -23.40
CA ILE A 428 -27.16 -5.34 -23.36
C ILE A 428 -26.32 -6.41 -24.08
N GLY A 429 -25.72 -6.10 -25.23
CA GLY A 429 -24.86 -7.02 -25.96
C GLY A 429 -23.54 -7.35 -25.26
N MET A 430 -22.99 -6.42 -24.47
CA MET A 430 -21.74 -6.66 -23.72
C MET A 430 -21.96 -7.41 -22.40
N LEU A 431 -23.14 -7.28 -21.79
CA LEU A 431 -23.45 -7.86 -20.48
C LEU A 431 -24.38 -9.09 -20.53
N GLY A 432 -24.88 -9.46 -21.72
CA GLY A 432 -25.72 -10.65 -21.88
C GLY A 432 -27.10 -10.50 -21.20
N GLY A 433 -27.64 -11.59 -20.65
CA GLY A 433 -28.97 -11.63 -20.02
C GLY A 433 -29.16 -10.70 -18.82
N ASP A 434 -28.05 -10.27 -18.18
CA ASP A 434 -28.05 -9.30 -17.08
C ASP A 434 -28.09 -7.84 -17.56
N GLY A 435 -28.14 -7.61 -18.87
CA GLY A 435 -28.19 -6.29 -19.50
C GLY A 435 -29.54 -5.57 -19.40
N ASP A 436 -30.61 -6.22 -18.94
CA ASP A 436 -31.90 -5.53 -18.68
C ASP A 436 -31.97 -4.97 -17.25
N GLN A 437 -31.12 -5.43 -16.33
CA GLN A 437 -31.10 -4.95 -14.94
C GLN A 437 -29.87 -4.09 -14.66
N ILE A 438 -30.08 -2.91 -14.07
CA ILE A 438 -28.99 -2.02 -13.66
C ILE A 438 -28.40 -2.54 -12.35
N THR A 439 -27.36 -3.36 -12.45
CA THR A 439 -26.55 -3.80 -11.31
C THR A 439 -25.54 -2.70 -10.91
N GLU A 440 -25.02 -2.70 -9.68
CA GLU A 440 -23.98 -1.74 -9.24
C GLU A 440 -22.75 -1.71 -10.16
N ARG A 441 -22.33 -2.88 -10.66
CA ARG A 441 -21.22 -3.01 -11.61
C ARG A 441 -21.50 -2.34 -12.95
N ASN A 442 -22.77 -2.21 -13.31
CA ASN A 442 -23.23 -1.75 -14.61
C ASN A 442 -23.66 -0.29 -14.56
N LEU A 443 -24.01 0.23 -13.37
CA LEU A 443 -24.50 1.58 -13.13
C LEU A 443 -23.63 2.67 -13.77
N MET A 444 -22.31 2.54 -13.65
CA MET A 444 -21.35 3.47 -14.27
C MET A 444 -21.43 3.44 -15.79
N LEU A 445 -21.62 2.26 -16.40
CA LEU A 445 -21.76 2.14 -17.86
C LEU A 445 -23.05 2.78 -18.36
N TYR A 446 -24.16 2.64 -17.63
CA TYR A 446 -25.42 3.34 -17.94
C TYR A 446 -25.27 4.85 -17.83
N LEU A 447 -24.59 5.35 -16.78
CA LEU A 447 -24.32 6.78 -16.61
C LEU A 447 -23.46 7.34 -17.75
N SER A 448 -22.41 6.64 -18.19
CA SER A 448 -21.57 7.11 -19.30
C SER A 448 -22.32 7.21 -20.63
N VAL A 449 -23.21 6.26 -20.92
CA VAL A 449 -24.03 6.33 -22.14
C VAL A 449 -25.07 7.45 -22.04
N LEU A 450 -25.61 7.66 -20.84
CA LEU A 450 -26.56 8.73 -20.59
C LEU A 450 -25.90 10.12 -20.70
N GLU A 451 -24.69 10.26 -20.18
CA GLU A 451 -23.83 11.45 -20.31
C GLU A 451 -23.57 11.75 -21.79
N GLN A 452 -23.16 10.75 -22.58
CA GLN A 452 -22.96 10.92 -24.02
C GLN A 452 -24.23 11.41 -24.73
N LYS A 453 -25.42 10.89 -24.36
CA LYS A 453 -26.68 11.35 -24.95
C LYS A 453 -27.08 12.76 -24.51
N VAL A 454 -26.79 13.13 -23.26
CA VAL A 454 -27.01 14.50 -22.78
C VAL A 454 -26.09 15.48 -23.52
N ASP A 455 -24.83 15.12 -23.76
CA ASP A 455 -23.88 15.92 -24.53
C ASP A 455 -24.29 16.10 -25.99
N GLU A 456 -24.81 15.03 -26.61
CA GLU A 456 -25.39 15.08 -27.96
C GLU A 456 -26.59 16.05 -28.01
N LEU A 457 -27.52 15.97 -27.05
CA LEU A 457 -28.68 16.85 -26.96
C LEU A 457 -28.30 18.31 -26.67
N LEU A 458 -27.31 18.54 -25.81
CA LEU A 458 -26.76 19.87 -25.54
C LEU A 458 -26.11 20.46 -26.80
N SER A 459 -25.36 19.67 -27.55
CA SER A 459 -24.76 20.08 -28.82
C SER A 459 -25.82 20.47 -29.85
N VAL A 460 -26.89 19.69 -29.97
CA VAL A 460 -28.04 20.01 -30.83
C VAL A 460 -28.74 21.30 -30.38
N LYS A 461 -28.93 21.50 -29.07
CA LYS A 461 -29.52 22.73 -28.52
C LYS A 461 -28.66 23.96 -28.78
N CYS A 462 -27.35 23.86 -28.60
CA CYS A 462 -26.41 24.95 -28.90
C CYS A 462 -26.43 25.30 -30.40
N TYR A 463 -26.48 24.28 -31.27
CA TYR A 463 -26.65 24.47 -32.70
C TYR A 463 -28.01 25.10 -33.07
N ALA A 464 -29.09 24.74 -32.37
CA ALA A 464 -30.40 25.35 -32.58
C ALA A 464 -30.47 26.81 -32.10
N GLN A 465 -29.82 27.15 -30.96
CA GLN A 465 -29.76 28.52 -30.45
C GLN A 465 -28.95 29.45 -31.36
N THR A 466 -27.86 28.95 -31.96
CA THR A 466 -27.07 29.70 -32.96
C THR A 466 -27.81 29.90 -34.28
N LYS A 467 -28.79 29.06 -34.62
CA LYS A 467 -29.62 29.20 -35.82
C LYS A 467 -30.91 30.02 -35.58
N GLY A 468 -31.32 30.19 -34.33
CA GLY A 468 -32.53 30.90 -33.91
C GLY A 468 -32.35 32.37 -33.49
N HIS A 469 -31.11 32.87 -33.42
CA HIS A 469 -30.82 34.30 -33.23
C HIS A 469 -30.10 34.84 -34.48
N GLY A 470 -30.90 35.34 -35.42
CA GLY A 470 -30.46 36.44 -36.26
C GLY A 470 -30.40 37.70 -35.39
N ASP A 471 -29.26 38.37 -35.48
CA ASP A 471 -28.91 39.67 -34.89
C ASP A 471 -28.62 39.75 -33.38
N GLU A 472 -27.41 40.26 -33.12
CA GLU A 472 -26.89 40.91 -31.92
C GLU A 472 -26.91 40.13 -30.59
N LEU A 473 -25.83 39.38 -30.31
CA LEU A 473 -25.22 39.43 -28.97
C LEU A 473 -23.73 39.05 -28.97
N SER A 474 -23.00 39.80 -28.14
CA SER A 474 -21.55 39.88 -27.95
C SER A 474 -20.79 38.54 -27.91
N THR A 475 -19.64 38.54 -28.60
CA THR A 475 -18.70 37.44 -28.81
C THR A 475 -18.01 36.86 -27.56
N ASP A 476 -18.33 37.32 -26.34
CA ASP A 476 -17.68 36.85 -25.10
C ASP A 476 -18.41 35.70 -24.41
N GLU A 477 -19.72 35.51 -24.62
CA GLU A 477 -20.45 34.36 -24.04
C GLU A 477 -20.33 33.08 -24.89
N MET A 478 -19.94 33.20 -26.17
CA MET A 478 -19.78 32.06 -27.08
C MET A 478 -18.55 31.18 -26.80
N LYS A 479 -17.57 31.66 -26.01
CA LYS A 479 -16.38 30.87 -25.65
C LYS A 479 -16.60 29.93 -24.47
N ILE A 480 -17.65 30.14 -23.67
CA ILE A 480 -17.93 29.31 -22.50
C ILE A 480 -18.68 28.02 -22.89
N ILE A 481 -19.37 28.01 -24.04
CA ILE A 481 -20.24 26.91 -24.48
C ILE A 481 -19.54 25.93 -25.44
N MET A 482 -18.45 26.34 -26.09
CA MET A 482 -17.70 25.53 -27.08
C MET A 482 -16.36 24.97 -26.58
N ALA A 483 -16.16 24.86 -25.27
CA ALA A 483 -15.04 24.10 -24.72
C ALA A 483 -15.47 22.64 -24.50
N PRO A 484 -14.90 21.64 -25.21
CA PRO A 484 -14.94 20.27 -24.76
C PRO A 484 -13.95 20.14 -23.61
N SER A 485 -14.30 20.69 -22.45
CA SER A 485 -13.56 20.56 -21.20
C SER A 485 -14.52 20.28 -20.05
N PHE A 486 -15.22 19.15 -20.14
CA PHE A 486 -15.57 18.39 -18.95
C PHE A 486 -14.61 17.19 -18.80
N THR A 487 -13.32 17.43 -19.04
CA THR A 487 -12.23 16.62 -18.48
C THR A 487 -11.37 17.50 -17.62
N GLU A 488 -11.98 18.35 -16.79
CA GLU A 488 -11.34 18.65 -15.53
C GLU A 488 -11.67 17.45 -14.63
N THR A 489 -10.83 16.42 -14.76
CA THR A 489 -10.64 15.48 -13.67
C THR A 489 -10.37 16.33 -12.45
N LEU A 490 -11.40 16.55 -11.62
CA LEU A 490 -11.20 16.75 -10.22
C LEU A 490 -10.25 15.63 -9.83
N LYS A 491 -8.98 16.00 -9.63
CA LYS A 491 -8.09 15.29 -8.72
C LYS A 491 -8.79 15.36 -7.37
N SER A 492 -9.82 14.52 -7.20
CA SER A 492 -10.13 14.00 -5.90
C SER A 492 -8.83 13.33 -5.48
N ASN A 493 -8.18 13.93 -4.50
CA ASN A 493 -7.10 13.32 -3.76
C ASN A 493 -7.60 11.95 -3.31
N ARG A 494 -7.34 10.93 -4.12
CA ARG A 494 -7.40 9.52 -3.71
C ARG A 494 -6.12 9.22 -2.95
N ASP A 495 -6.00 9.87 -1.81
CA ASP A 495 -5.39 9.30 -0.62
C ASP A 495 -6.53 8.95 0.36
N THR A 496 -7.48 8.15 -0.12
CA THR A 496 -8.26 7.28 0.76
C THR A 496 -7.73 5.87 0.52
N SER A 497 -6.63 5.59 1.20
CA SER A 497 -6.18 4.23 1.44
C SER A 497 -7.28 3.52 2.23
N LEU A 498 -8.20 2.84 1.53
CA LEU A 498 -9.01 1.79 2.11
C LEU A 498 -8.06 0.65 2.47
N THR A 499 -7.51 0.71 3.68
CA THR A 499 -6.99 -0.47 4.36
C THR A 499 -8.18 -1.35 4.70
N LEU A 500 -8.23 -2.53 4.09
CA LEU A 500 -9.07 -3.65 4.52
C LEU A 500 -8.89 -3.85 6.04
N PRO A 501 -9.98 -4.05 6.82
CA PRO A 501 -9.86 -4.48 8.20
C PRO A 501 -9.06 -5.78 8.25
N SER A 502 -7.85 -5.69 8.80
CA SER A 502 -7.05 -6.85 9.14
C SER A 502 -7.69 -7.48 10.37
N LEU A 503 -8.18 -8.71 10.21
CA LEU A 503 -8.52 -9.59 11.31
C LEU A 503 -7.22 -9.97 12.03
N MET A 504 -6.85 -9.20 13.05
CA MET A 504 -5.87 -9.63 14.06
C MET A 504 -6.49 -9.42 15.43
N ASP A 505 -6.44 -10.50 16.21
CA ASP A 505 -6.90 -10.61 17.58
C ASP A 505 -6.26 -9.53 18.46
N GLU A 506 -7.10 -8.72 19.10
CA GLU A 506 -6.71 -7.82 20.20
C GLU A 506 -6.68 -8.66 21.49
N ASP A 507 -5.48 -9.05 21.91
CA ASP A 507 -5.21 -9.51 23.27
C ASP A 507 -5.00 -8.28 24.17
N ASP A 508 -5.86 -8.16 25.17
CA ASP A 508 -5.79 -7.26 26.32
C ASP A 508 -4.40 -7.27 26.98
N THR A 509 -3.70 -6.12 26.95
CA THR A 509 -2.82 -5.73 28.06
C THR A 509 -2.97 -4.25 28.36
N ASN A 510 -3.69 -3.97 29.45
CA ASN A 510 -3.73 -2.67 30.10
C ASN A 510 -2.35 -2.34 30.69
N GLU A 511 -1.80 -1.16 30.38
CA GLU A 511 -1.04 -0.38 31.35
C GLU A 511 -1.05 1.11 30.95
N ASP A 512 -1.48 1.93 31.91
CA ASP A 512 -1.70 3.37 31.83
C ASP A 512 -0.48 4.18 31.34
N ASN A 513 -0.72 5.17 30.46
CA ASN A 513 -0.39 6.59 30.63
C ASN A 513 -0.33 7.34 29.28
N ASP A 514 -1.00 8.49 29.25
CA ASP A 514 -1.05 9.47 28.17
C ASP A 514 0.36 9.98 27.74
N ASP A 515 0.67 9.89 26.44
CA ASP A 515 1.09 11.00 25.58
C ASP A 515 1.71 10.49 24.26
N GLU A 516 1.24 11.09 23.16
CA GLU A 516 1.48 10.83 21.74
C GLU A 516 2.91 10.48 21.29
N ALA A 517 3.03 9.37 20.54
CA ALA A 517 3.46 9.37 19.13
C ALA A 517 3.42 7.93 18.57
N GLN A 518 2.61 7.71 17.53
CA GLN A 518 2.46 6.44 16.81
C GLN A 518 3.82 5.81 16.46
N VAL A 519 4.11 4.65 17.06
CA VAL A 519 5.28 3.83 16.74
C VAL A 519 4.90 2.85 15.64
N SER A 520 5.26 3.18 14.40
CA SER A 520 5.31 2.18 13.32
C SER A 520 6.29 1.07 13.72
N LEU A 521 5.89 -0.20 13.58
CA LEU A 521 6.68 -1.41 13.81
C LEU A 521 7.87 -1.56 12.83
N ARG A 522 8.79 -0.59 12.83
CA ARG A 522 10.09 -0.67 12.15
C ARG A 522 11.20 -0.67 13.20
N PRO A 523 12.25 -1.51 13.04
CA PRO A 523 13.41 -1.45 13.92
C PRO A 523 14.02 -0.04 13.91
N LEU A 524 14.16 0.56 15.10
CA LEU A 524 14.71 1.91 15.26
C LEU A 524 16.19 1.96 14.86
N SER A 525 16.60 3.08 14.27
CA SER A 525 18.00 3.36 13.95
C SER A 525 18.83 3.56 15.23
N GLN A 526 20.12 3.20 15.19
CA GLN A 526 21.04 3.39 16.32
C GLN A 526 21.07 4.84 16.83
N ALA A 527 20.90 5.83 15.95
CA ALA A 527 20.83 7.24 16.31
C ALA A 527 19.54 7.61 17.07
N GLU A 528 18.41 6.97 16.74
CA GLU A 528 17.12 7.17 17.41
C GLU A 528 17.07 6.51 18.79
N ILE A 529 17.76 5.37 18.94
CA ILE A 529 17.92 4.72 20.25
C ILE A 529 18.73 5.64 21.18
N ILE A 530 19.84 6.21 20.68
CA ILE A 530 20.66 7.13 21.47
C ILE A 530 19.86 8.36 21.88
N SER A 531 19.07 8.95 20.98
CA SER A 531 18.26 10.14 21.30
C SER A 531 17.11 9.86 22.28
N ARG A 532 16.50 8.66 22.22
CA ARG A 532 15.48 8.24 23.20
C ARG A 532 16.08 8.03 24.58
N VAL A 533 17.23 7.36 24.64
CA VAL A 533 17.93 7.09 25.91
C VAL A 533 18.41 8.39 26.56
N THR A 534 18.95 9.33 25.80
CA THR A 534 19.37 10.64 26.35
C THR A 534 18.17 11.45 26.85
N ARG A 535 17.03 11.41 26.14
CA ARG A 535 15.80 12.09 26.59
C ARG A 535 15.19 11.46 27.84
N GLN A 536 15.26 10.14 28.00
CA GLN A 536 14.84 9.45 29.23
C GLN A 536 15.77 9.75 30.40
N LEU A 537 17.08 9.80 30.18
CA LEU A 537 18.05 10.19 31.21
C LEU A 537 17.82 11.62 31.69
N GLN A 538 17.56 12.57 30.79
CA GLN A 538 17.20 13.95 31.15
C GLN A 538 15.89 14.03 31.94
N LYS A 539 14.86 13.24 31.58
CA LYS A 539 13.60 13.19 32.35
C LYS A 539 13.81 12.61 33.76
N LEU A 540 14.71 11.63 33.91
CA LEU A 540 15.04 11.06 35.22
C LEU A 540 15.88 12.01 36.07
N GLU A 541 16.80 12.76 35.48
CA GLU A 541 17.55 13.82 36.17
C GLU A 541 16.61 14.93 36.67
N MET A 542 15.66 15.38 35.83
CA MET A 542 14.65 16.37 36.24
C MET A 542 13.71 15.87 37.35
N LYS A 543 13.33 14.60 37.34
CA LYS A 543 12.55 13.98 38.43
C LYS A 543 13.37 13.86 39.73
N ARG A 544 14.69 13.69 39.64
CA ARG A 544 15.58 13.55 40.80
C ARG A 544 15.81 14.90 41.49
N ASP A 545 15.97 15.98 40.72
CA ASP A 545 16.13 17.34 41.24
C ASP A 545 14.84 17.90 41.87
N SER A 546 13.67 17.39 41.45
CA SER A 546 12.37 17.76 42.02
C SER A 546 12.11 17.17 43.42
N SER A 547 12.95 16.23 43.89
CA SER A 547 12.72 15.46 45.12
C SER A 547 13.51 15.95 46.35
N LEU A 548 14.29 17.03 46.25
CA LEU A 548 15.13 17.54 47.34
C LEU A 548 14.80 19.00 47.74
N HIS A 549 13.80 19.12 48.64
CA HIS A 549 13.57 20.14 49.70
C HIS A 549 13.15 21.60 49.36
N PRO A 550 12.62 22.42 50.34
CA PRO A 550 12.23 22.15 51.74
C PRO A 550 10.86 22.75 52.20
N THR A 551 10.26 22.23 53.29
CA THR A 551 9.29 23.00 54.11
C THR A 551 9.49 22.84 55.62
N LYS A 552 9.22 23.96 56.30
CA LYS A 552 9.70 24.45 57.59
C LYS A 552 8.78 24.09 58.77
N ILE A 553 9.42 23.96 59.95
CA ILE A 553 9.14 24.62 61.25
C ILE A 553 7.67 24.71 61.72
N PHE A 554 7.37 24.12 62.89
CA PHE A 554 6.49 24.76 63.88
C PHE A 554 6.95 24.48 65.33
N ASN A 555 7.05 25.56 66.11
CA ASN A 555 7.42 25.64 67.53
C ASN A 555 6.17 25.64 68.42
N SER A 556 6.21 24.97 69.57
CA SER A 556 5.74 25.49 70.89
C SER A 556 6.11 24.46 71.99
N ARG A 557 7.13 24.74 72.83
CA ARG A 557 7.09 25.38 74.16
C ARG A 557 6.23 24.63 75.20
N VAL A 558 6.86 24.00 76.21
CA VAL A 558 6.84 24.40 77.64
C VAL A 558 7.44 23.31 78.57
N SER A 559 8.37 23.78 79.42
CA SER A 559 8.80 23.37 80.77
C SER A 559 9.41 22.00 81.08
N SER A 560 10.69 22.05 81.46
CA SER A 560 11.36 21.16 82.42
C SER A 560 10.65 21.17 83.79
N PRO A 561 10.86 20.15 84.64
CA PRO A 561 11.87 20.35 85.67
C PRO A 561 12.72 19.12 86.04
N SER A 562 13.91 19.46 86.53
CA SER A 562 14.87 18.66 87.30
C SER A 562 14.27 17.76 88.39
N ARG A 563 14.80 16.52 88.52
CA ARG A 563 15.01 15.86 89.82
C ARG A 563 16.12 14.79 89.79
N ARG A 564 17.25 15.18 90.38
CA ARG A 564 18.20 14.45 91.26
C ARG A 564 17.97 12.95 91.59
N SER A 565 19.05 12.18 91.36
CA SER A 565 19.77 11.25 92.28
C SER A 565 19.08 10.05 92.95
N LYS A 566 19.63 8.85 92.71
CA LYS A 566 20.10 7.78 93.65
C LYS A 566 20.44 6.53 92.81
N VAL A 567 21.68 6.06 92.67
CA VAL A 567 22.60 5.37 93.61
C VAL A 567 22.11 3.99 94.07
N ARG A 568 23.04 3.02 93.90
CA ARG A 568 23.14 1.62 94.40
C ARG A 568 22.40 0.55 93.59
N ALA A 569 22.99 -0.61 93.28
CA ALA A 569 24.24 -1.24 93.72
C ALA A 569 24.87 -2.03 92.57
#